data_AF-A0A9D7DA55-F1
#
_entry.id   AF-A0A9D7DA55-F1
#
_cell.length_a   1.000
_cell.length_b   1.000
_cell.length_c   1.000
_cell.angle_alpha   90.00
_cell.angle_beta   90.00
_cell.angle_gamma   90.00
#
_symmetry.space_group_name_H-M   'P 1'
#
loop_
_entity.id
_entity.type
_entity.pdbx_description
1 polymer ?
#
loop_
_entity_poly.entity_id
_entity_poly.type
_entity_poly.pdbx_seq_one_letter_code
_entity_poly.pdbx_strand_id
1 'polypeptide(L)'
;MPPGGVPVDAFWSLTMYTVTPEGRYFFVENPINRYSIGDRTPGLVLEPDGSLEIAIQHEHPGDAQVANWLPAPEGPMRLALRAYLPREELRRRAWRVPALRRAS
;
A
#
# COMPACT_ATOMS: atom_id res chain seq x y z
N MET A 1 3.79 -4.64 -5.55
CA MET A 1 4.91 -3.76 -5.94
C MET A 1 5.94 -4.61 -6.68
N PRO A 2 6.54 -4.10 -7.76
CA PRO A 2 7.56 -4.84 -8.51
C PRO A 2 8.81 -5.08 -7.63
N PRO A 3 9.67 -6.05 -8.01
CA PRO A 3 10.94 -6.25 -7.36
C PRO A 3 11.74 -4.95 -7.25
N GLY A 4 12.35 -4.71 -6.08
CA GLY A 4 13.03 -3.45 -5.78
C GLY A 4 12.12 -2.28 -5.39
N GLY A 5 10.79 -2.45 -5.40
CA GLY A 5 9.83 -1.50 -4.84
C GLY A 5 9.66 -0.21 -5.65
N VAL A 6 9.35 0.88 -4.94
CA VAL A 6 9.23 2.23 -5.53
C VAL A 6 10.63 2.85 -5.64
N PRO A 7 11.04 3.43 -6.79
CA PRO A 7 12.35 4.06 -6.92
C PRO A 7 12.49 5.32 -6.06
N VAL A 8 13.06 5.16 -4.87
CA VAL A 8 13.31 6.22 -3.88
C VAL A 8 14.71 6.06 -3.29
N ASP A 9 15.28 7.17 -2.80
CA ASP A 9 16.54 7.18 -2.05
C ASP A 9 16.32 7.20 -0.53
N ALA A 10 15.08 7.42 -0.07
CA ALA A 10 14.73 7.35 1.35
C ALA A 10 13.77 6.20 1.66
N PHE A 11 12.47 6.40 1.45
CA PHE A 11 11.44 5.38 1.72
C PHE A 11 10.16 5.67 0.92
N TRP A 12 9.22 4.75 0.93
CA TRP A 12 7.89 4.96 0.36
C TRP A 12 6.79 4.45 1.30
N SER A 13 5.57 4.96 1.10
CA SER A 13 4.40 4.49 1.83
C SER A 13 3.16 4.53 0.96
N LEU A 14 2.32 3.51 1.04
CA LEU A 14 0.95 3.48 0.55
C LEU A 14 0.00 3.65 1.73
N THR A 15 -0.77 4.72 1.75
CA THR A 15 -1.69 5.06 2.85
C THR A 15 -3.14 4.88 2.43
N MET A 16 -3.94 4.27 3.31
CA MET A 16 -5.37 4.09 3.14
C MET A 16 -6.17 5.21 3.79
N TYR A 17 -7.19 5.69 3.09
CA TYR A 17 -8.19 6.63 3.62
C TYR A 17 -9.60 6.16 3.27
N THR A 18 -10.53 6.33 4.21
CA THR A 18 -11.96 6.40 3.89
C THR A 18 -12.29 7.77 3.32
N VAL A 19 -13.34 7.83 2.51
CA VAL A 19 -13.89 9.07 1.95
C VAL A 19 -15.25 9.35 2.57
N THR A 20 -15.39 10.48 3.26
CA THR A 20 -16.70 10.88 3.82
C THR A 20 -17.64 11.35 2.72
N PRO A 21 -18.96 11.41 2.97
CA PRO A 21 -19.92 11.99 2.01
C PRO A 21 -19.57 13.43 1.60
N GLU A 22 -18.93 14.19 2.48
CA GLU A 22 -18.45 15.57 2.20
C GLU A 22 -17.11 15.60 1.44
N GLY A 23 -16.59 14.44 1.01
CA GLY A 23 -15.34 14.32 0.26
C GLY A 23 -14.06 14.46 1.10
N ARG A 24 -14.15 14.37 2.44
CA ARG A 24 -12.99 14.43 3.32
C ARG A 24 -12.31 13.07 3.43
N TYR A 25 -11.01 13.08 3.73
CA TYR A 25 -10.20 11.87 3.85
C TYR A 25 -9.76 11.66 5.30
N PHE A 26 -10.10 10.50 5.86
CA PHE A 26 -9.71 10.10 7.23
C PHE A 26 -9.13 8.70 7.23
N PHE A 27 -8.42 8.36 8.30
CA PHE A 27 -7.98 6.99 8.54
C PHE A 27 -9.16 6.08 8.87
N VAL A 28 -8.99 4.81 8.54
CA VAL A 28 -9.97 3.75 8.83
C VAL A 28 -9.48 2.98 10.03
N GLU A 29 -10.23 3.06 11.13
CA GLU A 29 -9.97 2.22 12.30
C GLU A 29 -9.91 0.75 11.89
N ASN A 30 -8.91 0.04 12.39
CA ASN A 30 -8.71 -1.36 12.05
C ASN A 30 -8.01 -2.11 13.19
N PRO A 31 -8.18 -3.45 13.28
CA PRO A 31 -7.74 -4.23 14.43
C PRO A 31 -6.23 -4.20 14.71
N ILE A 32 -5.41 -3.83 13.72
CA ILE A 32 -3.94 -3.83 13.82
C ILE A 32 -3.34 -2.42 13.85
N ASN A 33 -4.18 -1.37 13.94
CA ASN A 33 -3.76 0.04 13.90
C ASN A 33 -2.83 0.38 12.73
N ARG A 34 -3.04 -0.25 11.56
CA ARG A 34 -2.25 -0.04 10.35
C ARG A 34 -3.01 0.83 9.36
N TYR A 35 -2.50 2.03 9.10
CA TYR A 35 -3.10 2.98 8.16
C TYR A 35 -2.24 3.18 6.89
N SER A 36 -1.02 2.65 6.91
CA SER A 36 -0.10 2.64 5.78
C SER A 36 0.77 1.39 5.77
N ILE A 37 1.28 1.08 4.60
CA ILE A 37 2.27 0.02 4.35
C ILE A 37 3.37 0.56 3.44
N GLY A 38 4.62 0.22 3.71
CA GLY A 38 5.79 0.76 3.02
C GLY A 38 7.02 -0.12 3.19
N ASP A 39 8.12 0.23 2.54
CA ASP A 39 9.41 -0.48 2.69
C ASP A 39 9.97 -0.50 4.12
N ARG A 40 9.45 0.35 5.02
CA ARG A 40 9.76 0.34 6.45
C ARG A 40 8.77 -0.43 7.33
N THR A 41 7.74 -1.02 6.75
CA THR A 41 6.79 -1.83 7.52
C THR A 41 7.51 -3.10 8.00
N PRO A 42 7.52 -3.38 9.32
CA PRO A 42 8.21 -4.55 9.84
C PRO A 42 7.45 -5.83 9.46
N GLY A 43 8.22 -6.89 9.15
CA GLY A 43 7.67 -8.22 8.91
C GLY A 43 7.03 -8.44 7.54
N LEU A 44 7.26 -7.55 6.57
CA LEU A 44 6.82 -7.78 5.18
C LEU A 44 7.39 -9.09 4.63
N VAL A 45 6.54 -9.81 3.89
CA VAL A 45 6.90 -11.06 3.21
C VAL A 45 7.00 -10.77 1.72
N LEU A 46 8.15 -11.03 1.12
CA LEU A 46 8.33 -10.89 -0.33
C LEU A 46 7.99 -12.20 -1.03
N GLU A 47 7.51 -12.09 -2.26
CA GLU A 47 7.37 -13.22 -3.17
C GLU A 47 8.75 -13.76 -3.60
N PRO A 48 8.84 -14.99 -4.13
CA PRO A 48 10.12 -15.57 -4.56
C PRO A 48 10.87 -14.76 -5.62
N ASP A 49 10.17 -13.95 -6.42
CA ASP A 49 10.75 -13.05 -7.42
C ASP A 49 11.21 -11.70 -6.83
N GLY A 50 11.05 -11.50 -5.53
CA GLY A 50 11.36 -10.26 -4.81
C GLY A 50 10.28 -9.18 -4.92
N SER A 51 9.16 -9.46 -5.57
CA SER A 51 7.99 -8.57 -5.57
C SER A 51 7.29 -8.59 -4.20
N LEU A 52 6.48 -7.57 -3.94
CA LEU A 52 5.68 -7.47 -2.73
C LEU A 52 4.21 -7.41 -3.10
N GLU A 53 3.45 -8.46 -2.81
CA GLU A 53 1.99 -8.40 -2.91
C GLU A 53 1.40 -7.72 -1.67
N ILE A 54 0.47 -6.78 -1.87
CA ILE A 54 -0.19 -6.05 -0.78
C ILE A 54 -1.68 -6.34 -0.89
N ALA A 55 -2.23 -7.04 0.11
CA ALA A 55 -3.66 -7.29 0.18
C ALA A 55 -4.37 -6.02 0.66
N ILE A 56 -5.30 -5.48 -0.14
CA ILE A 56 -6.08 -4.29 0.19
C ILE A 56 -7.54 -4.70 0.30
N GLN A 57 -8.00 -4.96 1.52
CA GLN A 57 -9.33 -5.49 1.77
C GLN A 57 -9.81 -5.18 3.19
N HIS A 58 -11.14 -5.21 3.39
CA HIS A 58 -11.76 -4.97 4.69
C HIS A 58 -11.59 -6.15 5.64
N GLU A 59 -11.89 -7.36 5.16
CA GLU A 59 -11.82 -8.57 5.97
C GLU A 59 -10.38 -8.98 6.26
N HIS A 60 -10.15 -9.55 7.44
CA HIS A 60 -8.85 -10.09 7.82
C HIS A 60 -8.45 -11.22 6.84
N PRO A 61 -7.28 -11.17 6.18
CA PRO A 61 -6.90 -12.13 5.13
C PRO A 61 -6.39 -13.47 5.69
N GLY A 62 -6.44 -13.66 7.00
CA GLY A 62 -5.83 -14.79 7.71
C GLY A 62 -4.38 -14.51 8.10
N ASP A 63 -3.89 -15.28 9.07
CA ASP A 63 -2.62 -15.00 9.77
C ASP A 63 -1.41 -15.05 8.83
N ALA A 64 -1.45 -15.90 7.79
CA ALA A 64 -0.36 -16.02 6.82
C ALA A 64 -0.18 -14.76 5.95
N GLN A 65 -1.21 -13.95 5.77
CA GLN A 65 -1.21 -12.80 4.86
C GLN A 65 -1.26 -11.44 5.59
N VAL A 66 -1.43 -11.46 6.92
CA VAL A 66 -1.55 -10.25 7.75
C VAL A 66 -0.32 -9.34 7.66
N ALA A 67 0.87 -9.91 7.41
CA ALA A 67 2.12 -9.18 7.23
C ALA A 67 2.01 -8.08 6.16
N ASN A 68 1.41 -8.41 5.01
CA ASN A 68 1.31 -7.53 3.85
C ASN A 68 -0.07 -6.90 3.67
N TRP A 69 -0.94 -7.03 4.66
CA TRP A 69 -2.30 -6.53 4.60
C TRP A 69 -2.37 -5.04 4.90
N LEU A 70 -3.09 -4.30 4.07
CA LEU A 70 -3.52 -2.93 4.31
C LEU A 70 -5.05 -2.92 4.50
N PRO A 71 -5.55 -2.81 5.74
CA PRO A 71 -6.97 -2.76 6.03
C PRO A 71 -7.67 -1.63 5.26
N ALA A 72 -8.78 -1.95 4.61
CA ALA A 72 -9.58 -1.04 3.80
C ALA A 72 -10.98 -0.83 4.42
N PRO A 73 -11.66 0.30 4.14
CA PRO A 73 -13.08 0.42 4.49
C PRO A 73 -13.93 -0.46 3.56
N GLU A 74 -15.14 -0.83 4.00
CA GLU A 74 -16.14 -1.47 3.11
C GLU A 74 -16.66 -0.51 2.02
N GLY A 75 -16.58 0.79 2.29
CA GLY A 75 -17.09 1.85 1.43
C GLY A 75 -16.02 2.49 0.52
N PRO A 76 -16.32 3.69 0.00
CA PRO A 76 -15.40 4.44 -0.83
C PRO A 76 -14.04 4.63 -0.15
N MET A 77 -12.98 4.34 -0.91
CA MET A 77 -11.61 4.42 -0.43
C MET A 77 -10.75 5.31 -1.32
N ARG A 78 -9.70 5.87 -0.71
CA ARG A 78 -8.63 6.56 -1.42
C ARG A 78 -7.29 6.02 -0.97
N LEU A 79 -6.45 5.67 -1.95
CA LEU A 79 -5.06 5.28 -1.74
C LEU A 79 -4.14 6.44 -2.11
N ALA A 80 -3.12 6.67 -1.28
CA ALA A 80 -2.07 7.65 -1.55
C ALA A 80 -0.70 6.98 -1.46
N LEU A 81 -0.05 6.84 -2.61
CA LEU A 81 1.37 6.47 -2.66
C LEU A 81 2.23 7.71 -2.48
N ARG A 82 3.15 7.68 -1.51
CA ARG A 82 4.13 8.72 -1.26
C ARG A 82 5.53 8.15 -1.47
N ALA A 83 6.33 8.88 -2.24
CA ALA A 83 7.72 8.57 -2.51
C ALA A 83 8.59 9.68 -1.89
N TYR A 84 9.46 9.31 -0.96
CA TYR A 84 10.33 10.25 -0.25
C TYR A 84 11.72 10.21 -0.88
N LEU A 85 12.19 11.37 -1.38
CA LEU A 85 13.34 11.46 -2.27
C LEU A 85 13.21 10.55 -3.50
N PRO A 86 12.25 10.81 -4.40
CA PRO A 86 12.01 9.97 -5.57
C PRO A 86 13.20 10.03 -6.54
N ARG A 87 13.65 8.85 -6.99
CA ARG A 87 14.71 8.74 -8.00
C ARG A 87 14.22 9.15 -9.38
N GLU A 88 15.15 9.28 -10.33
CA GLU A 88 14.88 9.80 -11.66
C GLU A 88 13.86 8.97 -12.45
N GLU A 89 13.85 7.66 -12.25
CA GLU A 89 12.93 6.72 -12.89
C GLU A 89 11.47 7.07 -12.58
N LEU A 90 11.18 7.49 -11.34
CA LEU A 90 9.86 7.94 -10.93
C LEU A 90 9.56 9.33 -11.52
N ARG A 91 10.51 10.27 -11.44
CA ARG A 91 10.34 11.65 -11.92
C ARG A 91 10.11 11.74 -13.42
N ARG A 92 10.79 10.88 -14.19
CA ARG A 92 10.65 10.76 -15.65
C ARG A 92 9.53 9.82 -16.10
N ARG A 93 8.77 9.23 -15.17
CA ARG A 93 7.68 8.27 -15.44
C ARG A 93 8.14 7.00 -16.19
N ALA A 94 9.43 6.66 -16.07
CA ALA A 94 9.98 5.40 -16.56
C ALA A 94 9.54 4.23 -15.67
N TRP A 95 9.41 4.48 -14.36
CA TRP A 95 8.70 3.61 -13.44
C TRP A 95 7.26 4.11 -13.24
N ARG A 96 6.30 3.18 -13.19
CA ARG A 96 4.88 3.49 -12.99
C ARG A 96 4.31 2.70 -11.84
N VAL A 97 3.41 3.35 -11.10
CA VAL A 97 2.65 2.71 -10.03
C VAL A 97 1.89 1.52 -10.64
N PRO A 98 2.03 0.31 -10.08
CA PRO A 98 1.26 -0.84 -10.54
C PRO A 98 -0.24 -0.57 -10.43
N ALA A 99 -1.00 -1.06 -11.41
CA ALA A 99 -2.45 -1.03 -11.32
C ALA A 99 -2.94 -1.90 -10.16
N LEU A 100 -3.99 -1.45 -9.48
CA LEU A 100 -4.73 -2.31 -8.55
C LEU A 100 -5.44 -3.39 -9.34
N ARG A 101 -5.36 -4.63 -8.84
CA ARG A 101 -6.06 -5.78 -9.40
C ARG A 101 -7.08 -6.23 -8.38
N ARG A 102 -8.29 -6.53 -8.84
CA ARG A 102 -9.28 -7.18 -8.00
C ARG A 102 -8.81 -8.63 -7.79
N ALA A 103 -8.68 -9.04 -6.53
CA ALA A 103 -8.48 -10.44 -6.20
C ALA A 103 -9.75 -11.23 -6.61
N SER A 104 -9.55 -12.38 -7.24
CA SER A 104 -10.61 -13.28 -7.71
C SER A 104 -11.17 -14.12 -6.57
#